data_AF-A0A6G3ZBK8-F1
#
_entry.id   AF-A0A6G3ZBK8-F1
#
_cell.length_a   1.000
_cell.length_b   1.000
_cell.length_c   1.000
_cell.angle_alpha   90.00
_cell.angle_beta   90.00
_cell.angle_gamma   90.00
#
_symmetry.space_group_name_H-M   'P 1'
#
loop_
_entity.id
_entity.type
_entity.pdbx_description
1 polymer ?
#
loop_
_entity_poly.entity_id
_entity_poly.type
_entity_poly.pdbx_seq_one_letter_code
_entity_poly.pdbx_strand_id
1 'polypeptide(L)'
;GITDQTVQLPEGATDASLTPYHVDRGKLFVEERFGGHDLLNSDAIKRNVELTRFPVPLDTDHQDTTNYPGLVRAADLIGQLSDPRYLHKIPALFYEFEETGVNQQLGYRHSEDLRINYPSFYWKTVYPYIKDAIAYLKLTQEGKQILSNLYGHVFEIEHESHPAPFIPANN
;
A
#
# COMPACT_ATOMS: atom_id res chain seq x y z
N GLY A 1 21.06 -2.46 -0.33
CA GLY A 1 20.61 -1.06 -0.34
C GLY A 1 20.69 -0.51 -1.73
N ILE A 2 20.12 0.67 -1.92
CA ILE A 2 20.45 1.53 -3.06
C ILE A 2 21.95 1.84 -2.96
N THR A 3 22.71 1.59 -4.04
CA THR A 3 24.09 2.09 -4.24
C THR A 3 25.10 1.84 -3.10
N ASP A 4 25.10 0.65 -2.49
CA ASP A 4 26.00 0.27 -1.36
C ASP A 4 25.95 1.19 -0.13
N GLN A 5 24.87 1.95 0.04
CA GLN A 5 24.70 2.82 1.21
C GLN A 5 24.19 2.04 2.43
N THR A 6 24.77 2.35 3.58
CA THR A 6 24.28 1.91 4.90
C THR A 6 23.56 3.07 5.57
N VAL A 7 22.38 2.79 6.13
CA VAL A 7 21.60 3.76 6.91
C VAL A 7 21.66 3.36 8.38
N GLN A 8 21.84 4.34 9.27
CA GLN A 8 21.68 4.14 10.70
C GLN A 8 20.30 4.62 11.14
N LEU A 9 19.60 3.78 11.90
CA LEU A 9 18.29 4.11 12.47
C LEU A 9 18.45 4.51 13.93
N PRO A 10 17.64 5.47 14.43
CA PRO A 10 17.65 5.83 15.85
C PRO A 10 17.14 4.65 16.70
N GLU A 11 17.55 4.62 17.96
CA GLU A 11 17.02 3.66 18.92
C GLU A 11 15.49 3.81 19.05
N GLY A 12 14.77 2.70 18.98
CA GLY A 12 13.30 2.67 19.01
C GLY A 12 12.61 2.79 17.64
N ALA A 13 13.36 3.00 16.55
CA ALA A 13 12.81 2.91 15.20
C ALA A 13 12.28 1.51 14.87
N THR A 14 11.26 1.44 14.03
CA THR A 14 10.68 0.20 13.53
C THR A 14 11.14 -0.09 12.10
N ASP A 15 10.70 -1.21 11.51
CA ASP A 15 10.99 -1.48 10.08
C ASP A 15 10.29 -0.46 9.15
N ALA A 16 9.33 0.34 9.67
CA ALA A 16 8.70 1.42 8.91
C ALA A 16 9.72 2.45 8.42
N SER A 17 10.76 2.77 9.21
CA SER A 17 11.87 3.62 8.78
C SER A 17 12.57 3.14 7.50
N LEU A 18 12.49 1.84 7.19
CA LEU A 18 13.11 1.26 6.01
C LEU A 18 12.16 1.15 4.81
N THR A 19 10.93 1.66 4.92
CA THR A 19 9.97 1.76 3.82
C THR A 19 10.58 2.41 2.57
N PRO A 20 11.38 3.50 2.62
CA PRO A 20 11.98 4.06 1.40
C PRO A 20 12.89 3.09 0.62
N TYR A 21 13.34 2.02 1.25
CA TYR A 21 14.28 1.04 0.68
C TYR A 21 13.68 -0.34 0.44
N HIS A 22 12.37 -0.53 0.69
CA HIS A 22 11.76 -1.87 0.70
C HIS A 22 11.90 -2.62 -0.64
N VAL A 23 11.67 -1.95 -1.78
CA VAL A 23 11.83 -2.56 -3.10
C VAL A 23 13.28 -2.94 -3.38
N ASP A 24 14.24 -2.06 -3.08
CA ASP A 24 15.66 -2.36 -3.32
C ASP A 24 16.18 -3.47 -2.41
N ARG A 25 15.73 -3.50 -1.14
CA ARG A 25 15.98 -4.62 -0.23
C ARG A 25 15.38 -5.93 -0.77
N GLY A 26 14.13 -5.89 -1.25
CA GLY A 26 13.47 -7.04 -1.85
C GLY A 26 14.19 -7.58 -3.08
N LYS A 27 14.67 -6.68 -3.96
CA LYS A 27 15.45 -7.05 -5.14
C LYS A 27 16.78 -7.70 -4.79
N LEU A 28 17.48 -7.20 -3.78
CA LEU A 28 18.71 -7.84 -3.29
C LEU A 28 18.44 -9.24 -2.76
N PHE A 29 17.38 -9.41 -1.96
CA PHE A 29 17.00 -10.74 -1.47
C PHE A 29 16.72 -11.71 -2.63
N VAL A 30 16.01 -11.25 -3.67
CA VAL A 30 15.76 -12.06 -4.87
C VAL A 30 17.05 -12.44 -5.57
N GLU A 31 17.99 -11.51 -5.73
CA GLU A 31 19.27 -11.78 -6.38
C GLU A 31 20.12 -12.77 -5.58
N GLU A 32 20.27 -12.54 -4.28
CA GLU A 32 21.05 -13.41 -3.39
C GLU A 32 20.48 -14.84 -3.36
N ARG A 33 19.15 -14.97 -3.37
CA ARG A 33 18.49 -16.27 -3.23
C ARG A 33 18.33 -17.02 -4.55
N PHE A 34 18.19 -16.30 -5.66
CA PHE A 34 17.75 -16.86 -6.95
C PHE A 34 18.60 -16.45 -8.16
N GLY A 35 19.63 -15.62 -8.03
CA GLY A 35 20.43 -15.11 -9.15
C GLY A 35 21.09 -16.19 -10.03
N GLY A 36 21.42 -17.34 -9.46
CA GLY A 36 21.96 -18.51 -10.18
C GLY A 36 20.99 -19.68 -10.30
N HIS A 37 19.68 -19.46 -10.12
CA HIS A 37 18.71 -20.56 -10.06
C HIS A 37 18.25 -21.00 -11.46
N ASP A 38 18.39 -22.29 -11.79
CA ASP A 38 18.14 -22.82 -13.14
C ASP A 38 16.70 -22.61 -13.67
N LEU A 39 15.71 -22.57 -12.77
CA LEU A 39 14.29 -22.43 -13.15
C LEU A 39 13.72 -21.02 -12.96
N LEU A 40 14.40 -20.15 -12.21
CA LEU A 40 13.84 -18.87 -11.79
C LEU A 40 14.67 -17.74 -12.39
N ASN A 41 14.02 -16.88 -13.15
CA ASN A 41 14.66 -15.69 -13.69
C ASN A 41 14.59 -14.56 -12.64
N SER A 42 15.70 -14.33 -11.94
CA SER A 42 15.80 -13.29 -10.91
C SER A 42 15.51 -11.89 -11.47
N ASP A 43 15.99 -11.58 -12.68
CA ASP A 43 15.75 -10.28 -13.33
C ASP A 43 14.27 -10.04 -13.62
N ALA A 44 13.54 -11.06 -14.06
CA ALA A 44 12.10 -10.97 -14.27
C ALA A 44 11.35 -10.73 -12.96
N ILE A 45 11.73 -11.41 -11.87
CA ILE A 45 11.12 -11.22 -10.54
C ILE A 45 11.42 -9.80 -10.03
N LYS A 46 12.68 -9.35 -10.10
CA LYS A 46 13.08 -7.99 -9.70
C LYS A 46 12.31 -6.94 -10.49
N ARG A 47 12.11 -7.15 -11.80
CA ARG A 47 11.31 -6.24 -12.64
C ARG A 47 9.85 -6.20 -12.19
N ASN A 48 9.27 -7.32 -11.81
CA ASN A 48 7.88 -7.38 -11.37
C ASN A 48 7.66 -6.68 -10.01
N VAL A 49 8.64 -6.74 -9.10
CA VAL A 49 8.58 -6.06 -7.79
C VAL A 49 8.81 -4.55 -7.90
N GLU A 50 9.43 -4.06 -8.99
CA GLU A 50 9.82 -2.65 -9.10
C GLU A 50 8.64 -1.68 -8.98
N LEU A 51 7.46 -2.01 -9.52
CA LEU A 51 6.31 -1.13 -9.49
C LEU A 51 5.60 -1.08 -8.14
N THR A 52 6.01 -1.86 -7.12
CA THR A 52 5.40 -1.83 -5.78
C THR A 52 5.95 -0.70 -4.91
N ARG A 53 6.81 0.18 -5.44
CA ARG A 53 7.30 1.36 -4.70
C ARG A 53 6.12 2.24 -4.26
N PHE A 54 6.15 2.66 -3.01
CA PHE A 54 5.18 3.57 -2.43
C PHE A 54 5.87 4.79 -1.78
N PRO A 55 5.38 6.02 -2.02
CA PRO A 55 4.28 6.39 -2.91
C PRO A 55 4.60 6.04 -4.38
N VAL A 56 3.57 5.70 -5.18
CA VAL A 56 3.78 5.29 -6.57
C VAL A 56 4.45 6.43 -7.35
N PRO A 57 5.64 6.22 -7.92
CA PRO A 57 6.33 7.24 -8.71
C PRO A 57 5.46 7.74 -9.87
N LEU A 58 5.50 9.05 -10.13
CA LEU A 58 4.71 9.71 -11.18
C LEU A 58 5.31 9.56 -12.59
N ASP A 59 6.24 8.63 -12.79
CA ASP A 59 6.88 8.43 -14.09
C ASP A 59 6.04 7.57 -15.06
N THR A 60 6.45 7.54 -16.32
CA THR A 60 5.73 6.87 -17.40
C THR A 60 5.72 5.35 -17.29
N ASP A 61 6.76 4.75 -16.69
CA ASP A 61 6.89 3.29 -16.57
C ASP A 61 5.88 2.72 -15.57
N HIS A 62 5.44 3.55 -14.62
CA HIS A 62 4.43 3.21 -13.63
C HIS A 62 2.98 3.31 -14.17
N GLN A 63 2.75 3.54 -15.47
CA GLN A 63 1.39 3.53 -16.05
C GLN A 63 0.90 2.14 -16.48
N ASP A 64 1.77 1.12 -16.48
CA ASP A 64 1.37 -0.24 -16.87
C ASP A 64 0.47 -0.91 -15.80
N THR A 65 -0.71 -1.34 -16.24
CA THR A 65 -1.73 -1.99 -15.40
C THR A 65 -2.04 -3.43 -15.82
N THR A 66 -1.41 -3.91 -16.89
CA THR A 66 -1.82 -5.17 -17.56
C THR A 66 -0.73 -6.23 -17.64
N ASN A 67 0.55 -5.86 -17.71
CA ASN A 67 1.63 -6.83 -17.65
C ASN A 67 1.99 -7.22 -16.20
N TYR A 68 2.86 -8.21 -16.05
CA TYR A 68 3.23 -8.75 -14.74
C TYR A 68 3.63 -7.70 -13.67
N PRO A 69 4.46 -6.69 -13.95
CA PRO A 69 4.78 -5.67 -12.94
C PRO A 69 3.54 -4.89 -12.48
N GLY A 70 2.66 -4.52 -13.43
CA GLY A 70 1.41 -3.83 -13.13
C GLY A 70 0.46 -4.68 -12.29
N LEU A 71 0.35 -5.98 -12.62
CA LEU A 71 -0.46 -6.94 -11.87
C LEU A 71 0.10 -7.21 -10.47
N VAL A 72 1.42 -7.25 -10.30
CA VAL A 72 2.06 -7.41 -8.98
C VAL A 72 1.79 -6.19 -8.11
N ARG A 73 1.94 -4.96 -8.65
CA ARG A 73 1.52 -3.75 -7.94
C ARG A 73 0.04 -3.77 -7.58
N ALA A 74 -0.83 -4.19 -8.51
CA ALA A 74 -2.25 -4.27 -8.24
C ALA A 74 -2.55 -5.28 -7.13
N ALA A 75 -1.87 -6.43 -7.10
CA ALA A 75 -2.00 -7.43 -6.05
C ALA A 75 -1.54 -6.90 -4.68
N ASP A 76 -0.44 -6.15 -4.63
CA ASP A 76 0.06 -5.51 -3.40
C ASP A 76 -0.95 -4.50 -2.83
N LEU A 77 -1.42 -3.58 -3.67
CA LEU A 77 -2.43 -2.59 -3.28
C LEU A 77 -3.75 -3.25 -2.85
N ILE A 78 -4.31 -4.14 -3.67
CA ILE A 78 -5.57 -4.82 -3.34
C ILE A 78 -5.40 -5.65 -2.06
N GLY A 79 -4.28 -6.36 -1.90
CA GLY A 79 -4.00 -7.18 -0.72
C GLY A 79 -4.03 -6.37 0.57
N GLN A 80 -3.37 -5.20 0.58
CA GLN A 80 -3.39 -4.31 1.73
C GLN A 80 -4.80 -3.74 1.99
N LEU A 81 -5.47 -3.20 0.96
CA LEU A 81 -6.73 -2.47 1.12
C LEU A 81 -7.95 -3.39 1.35
N SER A 82 -7.87 -4.67 0.97
CA SER A 82 -8.92 -5.66 1.17
C SER A 82 -8.78 -6.47 2.46
N ASP A 83 -7.73 -6.25 3.26
CA ASP A 83 -7.56 -6.92 4.55
C ASP A 83 -8.79 -6.65 5.43
N PRO A 84 -9.49 -7.68 5.94
CA PRO A 84 -10.71 -7.48 6.75
C PRO A 84 -10.53 -6.61 8.00
N ARG A 85 -9.29 -6.38 8.44
CA ARG A 85 -8.93 -5.52 9.57
C ARG A 85 -8.33 -4.19 9.12
N TYR A 86 -8.39 -3.84 7.83
CA TYR A 86 -7.74 -2.64 7.29
C TYR A 86 -8.07 -1.38 8.10
N LEU A 87 -9.36 -1.13 8.36
CA LEU A 87 -9.80 0.03 9.16
C LEU A 87 -9.27 0.02 10.60
N HIS A 88 -9.16 -1.16 11.22
CA HIS A 88 -8.57 -1.31 12.55
C HIS A 88 -7.05 -1.08 12.58
N LYS A 89 -6.38 -1.23 11.43
CA LYS A 89 -4.93 -1.02 11.31
C LYS A 89 -4.55 0.42 10.97
N ILE A 90 -5.52 1.28 10.62
CA ILE A 90 -5.25 2.68 10.27
C ILE A 90 -4.41 3.42 11.32
N PRO A 91 -4.65 3.28 12.64
CA PRO A 91 -3.81 3.93 13.64
C PRO A 91 -2.33 3.50 13.57
N ALA A 92 -2.06 2.21 13.31
CA ALA A 92 -0.69 1.72 13.14
C ALA A 92 -0.05 2.28 11.87
N LEU A 93 -0.77 2.25 10.74
CA LEU A 93 -0.31 2.82 9.47
C LEU A 93 0.00 4.32 9.57
N PHE A 94 -0.78 5.06 10.36
CA PHE A 94 -0.49 6.47 10.64
C PHE A 94 0.88 6.66 11.31
N TYR A 95 1.26 5.80 12.28
CA TYR A 95 2.57 5.89 12.91
C TYR A 95 3.71 5.44 11.99
N GLU A 96 3.47 4.48 11.09
CA GLU A 96 4.43 4.12 10.03
C GLU A 96 4.70 5.33 9.11
N PHE A 97 3.65 6.08 8.76
CA PHE A 97 3.77 7.31 7.98
C PHE A 97 4.41 8.45 8.76
N GLU A 98 4.24 8.51 10.09
CA GLU A 98 4.90 9.50 10.93
C GLU A 98 6.41 9.26 10.95
N GLU A 99 6.83 8.00 11.13
CA GLU A 99 8.24 7.60 11.21
C GLU A 99 9.00 7.93 9.92
N THR A 100 8.31 7.90 8.77
CA THR A 100 8.87 8.21 7.45
C THR A 100 8.66 9.66 7.01
N GLY A 101 7.96 10.48 7.82
CA GLY A 101 7.61 11.86 7.48
C GLY A 101 6.51 12.02 6.42
N VAL A 102 5.87 10.92 6.00
CA VAL A 102 4.79 10.92 5.00
C VAL A 102 3.56 11.68 5.50
N ASN A 103 3.23 11.60 6.79
CA ASN A 103 2.11 12.37 7.37
C ASN A 103 2.26 13.87 7.12
N GLN A 104 3.47 14.41 7.29
CA GLN A 104 3.75 15.83 7.11
C GLN A 104 3.59 16.24 5.63
N GLN A 105 3.98 15.37 4.70
CA GLN A 105 3.79 15.59 3.26
C GLN A 105 2.31 15.56 2.86
N LEU A 106 1.52 14.70 3.50
CA LEU A 106 0.08 14.54 3.25
C LEU A 106 -0.79 15.52 4.07
N GLY A 107 -0.19 16.24 5.04
CA GLY A 107 -0.90 17.15 5.94
C GLY A 107 -1.72 16.45 7.02
N TYR A 108 -1.42 15.20 7.34
CA TYR A 108 -2.10 14.43 8.39
C TYR A 108 -1.53 14.77 9.77
N ARG A 109 -2.42 14.97 10.74
CA ARG A 109 -2.12 15.32 12.14
C ARG A 109 -2.50 14.23 13.12
N HIS A 110 -3.50 13.41 12.77
CA HIS A 110 -3.97 12.29 13.57
C HIS A 110 -4.45 11.15 12.66
N SER A 111 -4.53 9.93 13.21
CA SER A 111 -4.93 8.73 12.45
C SER A 111 -6.29 8.85 11.76
N GLU A 112 -7.19 9.67 12.31
CA GLU A 112 -8.50 9.93 11.70
C GLU A 112 -8.38 10.68 10.37
N ASP A 113 -7.32 11.47 10.16
CA ASP A 113 -7.12 12.14 8.86
C ASP A 113 -6.83 11.11 7.77
N LEU A 114 -6.06 10.07 8.08
CA LEU A 114 -5.80 8.96 7.15
C LEU A 114 -7.10 8.23 6.82
N ARG A 115 -7.94 8.01 7.84
CA ARG A 115 -9.24 7.36 7.70
C ARG A 115 -10.19 8.15 6.82
N ILE A 116 -10.45 9.42 7.13
CA ILE A 116 -11.37 10.29 6.37
C ILE A 116 -10.88 10.49 4.93
N ASN A 117 -9.57 10.53 4.69
CA ASN A 117 -9.01 10.66 3.34
C ASN A 117 -8.93 9.34 2.58
N TYR A 118 -9.23 8.19 3.21
CA TYR A 118 -9.11 6.87 2.58
C TYR A 118 -9.90 6.73 1.27
N PRO A 119 -11.18 7.18 1.16
CA PRO A 119 -11.89 7.11 -0.12
C PRO A 119 -11.25 7.94 -1.22
N SER A 120 -10.78 9.15 -0.90
CA SER A 120 -10.07 10.01 -1.86
C SER A 120 -8.76 9.36 -2.30
N PHE A 121 -8.01 8.77 -1.38
CA PHE A 121 -6.79 8.00 -1.69
C PHE A 121 -7.10 6.81 -2.58
N TYR A 122 -8.15 6.04 -2.27
CA TYR A 122 -8.58 4.92 -3.08
C TYR A 122 -8.91 5.34 -4.51
N TRP A 123 -9.80 6.32 -4.71
CA TRP A 123 -10.25 6.71 -6.04
C TRP A 123 -9.20 7.46 -6.87
N LYS A 124 -8.42 8.36 -6.24
CA LYS A 124 -7.47 9.21 -6.97
C LYS A 124 -6.10 8.56 -7.16
N THR A 125 -5.68 7.70 -6.22
CA THR A 125 -4.33 7.14 -6.20
C THR A 125 -4.33 5.64 -6.53
N VAL A 126 -5.22 4.85 -5.94
CA VAL A 126 -5.18 3.37 -6.07
C VAL A 126 -5.94 2.87 -7.30
N TYR A 127 -7.19 3.31 -7.47
CA TYR A 127 -8.10 2.83 -8.52
C TYR A 127 -7.49 2.87 -9.94
N PRO A 128 -6.75 3.92 -10.36
CA PRO A 128 -6.11 3.96 -11.67
C PRO A 128 -5.20 2.76 -11.95
N TYR A 129 -4.57 2.18 -10.92
CA TYR A 129 -3.61 1.08 -11.04
C TYR A 129 -4.23 -0.31 -10.90
N ILE A 130 -5.46 -0.42 -10.38
CA ILE A 130 -6.09 -1.73 -10.08
C ILE A 130 -7.29 -2.05 -10.96
N LYS A 131 -7.83 -1.07 -11.70
CA LYS A 131 -9.07 -1.21 -12.50
C LYS A 131 -9.08 -2.42 -13.44
N ASP A 132 -7.94 -2.73 -14.07
CA ASP A 132 -7.83 -3.85 -15.00
C ASP A 132 -7.72 -5.19 -14.24
N ALA A 133 -6.98 -5.20 -13.12
CA ALA A 133 -6.85 -6.37 -12.25
C ALA A 133 -8.18 -6.80 -11.60
N ILE A 134 -9.07 -5.83 -11.32
CA ILE A 134 -10.42 -6.10 -10.80
C ILE A 134 -11.20 -7.05 -11.72
N ALA A 135 -11.00 -6.98 -13.05
CA ALA A 135 -11.69 -7.87 -13.98
C ALA A 135 -11.34 -9.35 -13.74
N TYR A 136 -10.08 -9.65 -13.40
CA TYR A 136 -9.64 -11.02 -13.10
C TYR A 136 -10.24 -11.54 -11.79
N LEU A 137 -10.30 -10.70 -10.75
CA LEU A 137 -10.87 -11.09 -9.44
C LEU A 137 -12.37 -11.40 -9.51
N LYS A 138 -13.09 -10.89 -10.52
CA LYS A 138 -14.52 -11.22 -10.72
C LYS A 138 -14.75 -12.66 -11.20
N LEU A 139 -13.72 -13.39 -11.61
CA LEU A 139 -13.86 -14.72 -12.21
C LEU A 139 -14.04 -15.84 -11.18
N THR A 140 -13.53 -15.67 -9.95
CA THR A 140 -13.59 -16.70 -8.89
C THR A 140 -14.41 -16.22 -7.69
N GLN A 141 -14.83 -17.14 -6.83
CA GLN A 141 -15.57 -16.79 -5.63
C GLN A 141 -14.67 -16.08 -4.61
N GLU A 142 -13.43 -16.55 -4.49
CA GLU A 142 -12.41 -15.99 -3.61
C GLU A 142 -12.07 -14.56 -4.06
N GLY A 143 -11.89 -14.32 -5.36
CA GLY A 143 -11.62 -13.00 -5.89
C GLY A 143 -12.79 -12.02 -5.66
N LYS A 144 -14.03 -12.48 -5.79
CA LYS A 144 -15.21 -11.67 -5.45
C LYS A 144 -15.26 -11.31 -3.97
N GLN A 145 -14.84 -12.21 -3.08
CA GLN A 145 -14.75 -11.91 -1.65
C GLN A 145 -13.71 -10.82 -1.35
N ILE A 146 -12.53 -10.89 -2.00
CA ILE A 146 -11.49 -9.85 -1.90
C ILE A 146 -12.06 -8.49 -2.34
N LEU A 147 -12.75 -8.45 -3.48
CA LEU A 147 -13.39 -7.23 -3.98
C LEU A 147 -14.49 -6.72 -3.02
N SER A 148 -15.27 -7.63 -2.42
CA SER A 148 -16.30 -7.27 -1.44
C SER A 148 -15.69 -6.58 -0.22
N ASN A 149 -14.56 -7.07 0.29
CA ASN A 149 -13.88 -6.43 1.42
C ASN A 149 -13.33 -5.06 1.01
N LEU A 150 -12.64 -4.99 -0.13
CA LEU A 150 -12.09 -3.74 -0.67
C LEU A 150 -13.16 -2.66 -0.81
N TYR A 151 -14.27 -2.97 -1.50
CA TYR A 151 -15.37 -2.02 -1.66
C TYR A 151 -16.11 -1.76 -0.36
N GLY A 152 -16.21 -2.76 0.52
CA GLY A 152 -16.82 -2.63 1.84
C GLY A 152 -16.13 -1.54 2.68
N HIS A 153 -14.81 -1.54 2.75
CA HIS A 153 -14.07 -0.50 3.48
C HIS A 153 -14.28 0.89 2.87
N VAL A 154 -14.20 1.01 1.53
CA VAL A 154 -14.40 2.31 0.86
C VAL A 154 -15.81 2.84 1.15
N PHE A 155 -16.82 1.98 0.97
CA PHE A 155 -18.21 2.33 1.20
C PHE A 155 -18.49 2.71 2.65
N GLU A 156 -17.96 1.95 3.61
CA GLU A 156 -18.13 2.20 5.06
C GLU A 156 -17.66 3.62 5.42
N ILE A 157 -16.47 4.02 4.95
CA ILE A 157 -15.93 5.34 5.25
C ILE A 157 -16.66 6.46 4.49
N GLU A 158 -17.03 6.25 3.22
CA GLU A 158 -17.80 7.24 2.45
C GLU A 158 -19.17 7.56 3.05
N HIS A 159 -19.78 6.59 3.73
CA HIS A 159 -21.13 6.69 4.28
C HIS A 159 -21.15 6.78 5.80
N GLU A 160 -19.99 6.88 6.44
CA GLU A 160 -19.95 7.09 7.87
C GLU A 160 -20.54 8.46 8.16
N SER A 161 -21.74 8.46 8.73
CA SER A 161 -22.31 9.65 9.31
C SER A 161 -21.49 9.95 10.55
N HIS A 162 -20.54 10.89 10.49
CA HIS A 162 -19.91 11.38 11.71
C HIS A 162 -21.03 11.99 12.59
N PRO A 163 -21.44 11.34 13.70
CA PRO A 163 -22.34 12.02 14.61
C PRO A 163 -21.63 13.28 15.09
N ALA A 164 -22.37 14.38 15.22
CA ALA A 164 -21.83 15.55 15.89
C ALA A 164 -21.23 15.10 17.23
N PRO A 165 -20.05 15.62 17.64
CA PRO A 165 -19.40 15.21 18.87
C PRO A 165 -20.42 15.26 20.00
N PHE A 166 -20.48 14.20 20.81
CA PHE A 166 -21.37 14.14 21.97
C PHE A 166 -21.04 15.34 22.86
N ILE A 167 -21.99 16.29 22.96
CA ILE A 167 -21.91 17.39 23.90
C ILE A 167 -22.55 16.88 25.20
N PRO A 168 -21.77 16.53 26.24
CA PRO A 168 -22.36 16.19 27.52
C PRO A 168 -23.21 17.37 28.01
N ALA A 169 -24.44 17.10 28.45
CA ALA A 169 -25.25 18.11 29.08
C ALA A 169 -24.51 18.62 30.32
N ASN A 170 -24.31 19.94 30.41
CA ASN A 170 -23.82 20.58 31.62
C ASN A 170 -24.85 20.31 32.73
N ASN A 171 -24.48 19.50 33.72
CA ASN A 171 -25.18 19.40 35.00
C ASN A 171 -24.59 20.38 35.99
#